data_AF-A0A0D8BCC8-F1
#
_entry.id   AF-A0A0D8BCC8-F1
#
_cell.length_a   1.000
_cell.length_b   1.000
_cell.length_c   1.000
_cell.angle_alpha   90.00
_cell.angle_beta   90.00
_cell.angle_gamma   90.00
#
_symmetry.space_group_name_H-M   'P 1'
#
loop_
_entity.id
_entity.type
_entity.pdbx_description
1 polymer ?
#
loop_
_entity_poly.entity_id
_entity_poly.type
_entity_poly.pdbx_seq_one_letter_code
_entity_poly.pdbx_strand_id
1 'polypeptide(L)'
;DQTQTVYNLTVDTLHTYYVLAGTTPVLVHNSGACFETRMERAGDLAENYVEGQKTRDPSSQWYHEFLSDDELLDAINEAPEGDGILVSRGGKILGGHHRWDELLTRIADGRIDPNTEIRIDVLNGG
;
A
#
# COMPACT_ATOMS: atom_id res chain seq x y z
N ASP A 1 -48.49 3.70 -6.43
CA ASP A 1 -47.20 3.50 -5.74
C ASP A 1 -46.88 2.03 -5.57
N GLN A 2 -45.74 1.59 -6.12
CA GLN A 2 -45.21 0.24 -5.91
C GLN A 2 -44.02 0.37 -4.96
N THR A 3 -44.19 -0.07 -3.72
CA THR A 3 -43.13 -0.14 -2.72
C THR A 3 -42.29 -1.38 -3.01
N GLN A 4 -41.02 -1.20 -3.37
CA GLN A 4 -40.08 -2.30 -3.59
C GLN A 4 -39.34 -2.59 -2.29
N THR A 5 -39.52 -3.79 -1.73
CA THR A 5 -38.75 -4.25 -0.58
C THR A 5 -37.31 -4.50 -1.03
N VAL A 6 -36.36 -3.75 -0.47
CA VAL A 6 -34.93 -3.96 -0.66
C VAL A 6 -34.38 -4.76 0.52
N TYR A 7 -33.56 -5.78 0.23
CA TYR A 7 -32.87 -6.56 1.25
C TYR A 7 -31.43 -6.06 1.35
N ASN A 8 -31.02 -5.61 2.54
CA ASN A 8 -29.62 -5.26 2.80
C ASN A 8 -28.81 -6.57 2.83
N LEU A 9 -27.83 -6.70 1.93
CA LEU A 9 -26.89 -7.82 1.93
C LEU A 9 -25.71 -7.47 2.83
N THR A 10 -25.71 -7.96 4.06
CA THR A 10 -24.54 -7.89 4.93
C THR A 10 -23.59 -9.01 4.54
N VAL A 11 -22.42 -8.65 4.03
CA VAL A 11 -21.32 -9.58 3.77
C VAL A 11 -20.42 -9.58 5.01
N ASP A 12 -20.45 -10.68 5.77
CA ASP A 12 -19.74 -10.80 7.05
C ASP A 12 -18.46 -11.67 6.96
N THR A 13 -18.05 -12.09 5.75
CA THR A 13 -16.89 -12.97 5.56
C THR A 13 -16.08 -12.61 4.31
N LEU A 14 -14.76 -12.83 4.37
CA LEU A 14 -13.84 -12.66 3.25
C LEU A 14 -14.28 -13.55 2.08
N HIS A 15 -14.59 -12.94 0.93
CA HIS A 15 -15.04 -13.65 -0.26
C HIS A 15 -13.84 -14.16 -1.08
N THR A 16 -13.65 -15.47 -1.11
CA THR A 16 -12.83 -16.09 -2.16
C THR A 16 -13.65 -16.12 -3.45
N TYR A 17 -13.30 -15.27 -4.42
CA TYR A 17 -13.91 -15.31 -5.75
C TYR A 17 -13.49 -16.60 -6.48
N TYR A 18 -14.41 -17.55 -6.62
CA TYR A 18 -14.26 -18.64 -7.59
C TYR A 18 -14.68 -18.12 -8.97
N VAL A 19 -13.72 -17.98 -9.89
CA VAL A 19 -14.02 -17.75 -11.31
C VAL A 19 -14.27 -19.10 -11.96
N LEU A 20 -15.51 -19.35 -12.40
CA LEU A 20 -15.82 -20.41 -13.34
C LEU A 20 -15.24 -20.02 -14.70
N ALA A 21 -13.96 -20.30 -14.92
CA ALA A 21 -13.42 -20.34 -16.26
C ALA A 21 -14.08 -21.53 -16.97
N GLY A 22 -14.69 -21.30 -18.13
CA GLY A 22 -15.19 -22.39 -18.98
C GLY A 22 -14.07 -23.31 -19.46
N THR A 23 -14.23 -23.99 -20.59
CA THR A 23 -13.21 -24.91 -21.14
C THR A 23 -11.91 -24.23 -21.61
N THR A 24 -11.78 -22.91 -21.46
CA THR A 24 -10.56 -22.15 -21.78
C THR A 24 -9.72 -22.00 -20.52
N PRO A 25 -8.54 -22.65 -20.43
CA PRO A 25 -7.65 -22.45 -19.30
C PRO A 25 -7.18 -20.99 -19.26
N VAL A 26 -7.51 -20.28 -18.18
CA VAL A 26 -6.93 -18.97 -17.89
C VAL A 26 -5.57 -19.21 -17.24
N LEU A 27 -4.49 -19.00 -17.99
CA LEU A 27 -3.15 -18.99 -17.45
C LEU A 27 -2.95 -17.68 -16.67
N VAL A 28 -3.19 -17.71 -15.36
CA VAL A 28 -2.80 -16.61 -14.47
C VAL A 28 -1.29 -16.68 -14.25
N HIS A 29 -0.58 -15.69 -14.77
CA HIS A 29 0.81 -15.46 -14.40
C HIS A 29 0.80 -14.79 -13.02
N ASN A 30 0.76 -15.58 -11.96
CA ASN A 30 1.24 -15.11 -10.65
C ASN A 30 2.77 -15.17 -10.67
N SER A 31 3.37 -14.46 -11.61
CA SER A 31 4.79 -14.15 -11.54
C SER A 31 4.89 -13.12 -10.43
N GLY A 32 5.58 -13.46 -9.33
CA GLY A 32 5.96 -12.47 -8.34
C GLY A 32 6.58 -11.29 -9.08
N ALA A 33 6.04 -10.10 -8.88
CA ALA A 33 6.66 -8.92 -9.46
C ALA A 33 8.11 -8.90 -8.97
N CYS A 34 9.06 -8.70 -9.89
CA CYS A 34 10.45 -8.56 -9.51
C CYS A 34 10.56 -7.20 -8.83
N PHE A 35 10.69 -7.20 -7.51
CA PHE A 35 10.96 -5.99 -6.75
C PHE A 35 12.45 -5.91 -6.45
N GLU A 36 13.03 -4.72 -6.56
CA GLU A 36 14.31 -4.39 -5.96
C GLU A 36 14.04 -3.71 -4.63
N THR A 37 14.47 -4.33 -3.53
CA THR A 37 14.35 -3.74 -2.20
C THR A 37 15.63 -2.99 -1.84
N ARG A 38 15.50 -1.77 -1.32
CA ARG A 38 16.62 -0.97 -0.79
C ARG A 38 16.21 -0.17 0.44
N MET A 39 17.22 0.21 1.23
CA MET A 39 17.04 1.10 2.38
C MET A 39 17.33 2.54 1.96
N GLU A 40 16.46 3.47 2.35
CA GLU A 40 16.58 4.91 2.10
C GLU A 40 16.28 5.70 3.37
N ARG A 41 16.73 6.95 3.44
CA ARG A 41 16.37 7.85 4.54
C ARG A 41 14.93 8.29 4.39
N ALA A 42 14.17 8.22 5.47
CA ALA A 42 12.77 8.62 5.50
C ALA A 42 12.56 10.08 5.06
N GLY A 43 13.52 10.98 5.34
CA GLY A 43 13.47 12.38 4.94
C GLY A 43 13.61 12.61 3.42
N ASP A 44 14.29 11.71 2.70
CA ASP A 44 14.55 11.88 1.26
C ASP A 44 13.31 11.56 0.42
N LEU A 45 12.29 10.96 1.03
CA LEU A 45 11.06 10.54 0.38
C LEU A 45 10.39 11.66 -0.41
N ALA A 46 10.12 12.80 0.24
CA ALA A 46 9.41 13.92 -0.39
C ALA A 46 10.16 14.52 -1.59
N GLU A 47 11.48 14.33 -1.67
CA GLU A 47 12.32 14.80 -2.77
C GLU A 47 12.44 13.75 -3.89
N ASN A 48 12.56 12.48 -3.52
CA ASN A 48 12.87 11.38 -4.45
C ASN A 48 11.65 10.83 -5.17
N TYR A 49 10.44 11.01 -4.65
CA TYR A 49 9.25 10.37 -5.20
C TYR A 49 8.05 11.29 -5.39
N VAL A 50 7.28 10.99 -6.42
CA VAL A 50 6.06 11.69 -6.78
C VAL A 50 4.84 10.82 -6.53
N GLU A 51 3.77 11.44 -6.05
CA GLU A 51 2.53 10.74 -5.71
C GLU A 51 1.92 10.03 -6.93
N GLY A 52 1.45 8.80 -6.70
CA GLY A 52 0.71 8.02 -7.67
C GLY A 52 -0.68 8.58 -7.98
N GLN A 53 -1.44 7.93 -8.88
CA GLN A 53 -2.89 8.21 -8.92
C GLN A 53 -3.45 7.92 -7.52
N LYS A 54 -4.01 8.94 -6.87
CA LYS A 54 -4.57 8.89 -5.52
C LYS A 54 -5.63 7.80 -5.41
N THR A 55 -5.26 6.60 -5.00
CA THR A 55 -6.20 5.70 -4.30
C THR A 55 -6.28 6.16 -2.85
N ARG A 56 -6.68 7.42 -2.64
CA ARG A 56 -6.98 7.94 -1.30
C ARG A 56 -8.34 7.39 -0.93
N ASP A 57 -8.36 6.21 -0.35
CA ASP A 57 -9.49 5.80 0.46
C ASP A 57 -9.35 6.49 1.82
N PRO A 58 -10.24 7.44 2.18
CA PRO A 58 -10.19 8.09 3.49
C PRO A 58 -10.25 7.09 4.64
N SER A 59 -10.85 5.91 4.46
CA SER A 59 -11.00 4.91 5.52
C SER A 59 -9.70 4.14 5.82
N SER A 60 -8.72 4.14 4.91
CA SER A 60 -7.41 3.51 5.13
C SER A 60 -6.42 4.40 5.89
N GLN A 61 -6.66 5.71 5.97
CA GLN A 61 -5.90 6.62 6.86
C GLN A 61 -6.10 6.24 8.34
N TRP A 62 -7.32 5.79 8.70
CA TRP A 62 -7.71 5.59 10.08
C TRP A 62 -6.97 4.44 10.76
N TYR A 63 -6.44 3.46 10.03
CA TYR A 63 -5.73 2.34 10.66
C TYR A 63 -4.29 2.67 11.06
N HIS A 64 -3.64 3.61 10.37
CA HIS A 64 -2.22 3.91 10.61
C HIS A 64 -1.99 5.06 11.60
N GLU A 65 -2.94 5.98 11.75
CA GLU A 65 -2.91 7.06 12.77
C GLU A 65 -2.88 6.52 14.22
N PHE A 66 -3.39 5.30 14.45
CA PHE A 66 -3.37 4.65 15.77
C PHE A 66 -2.11 3.83 16.06
N LEU A 67 -1.24 3.63 15.07
CA LEU A 67 0.03 2.92 15.27
C LEU A 67 1.00 3.80 16.05
N SER A 68 1.79 3.19 16.95
CA SER A 68 3.00 3.80 17.49
C SER A 68 4.05 4.05 16.39
N ASP A 69 5.11 4.80 16.69
CA ASP A 69 6.17 5.11 15.73
C ASP A 69 6.90 3.84 15.26
N ASP A 70 7.18 2.94 16.20
CA ASP A 70 7.81 1.65 15.89
C ASP A 70 6.88 0.77 15.05
N GLU A 71 5.59 0.67 15.39
CA GLU A 71 4.64 -0.14 14.60
C GLU A 71 4.44 0.38 13.18
N LEU A 72 4.52 1.69 12.96
CA LEU A 72 4.52 2.25 11.62
C LEU A 72 5.78 1.84 10.85
N LEU A 73 6.94 1.95 11.49
CA LEU A 73 8.22 1.56 10.89
C LEU A 73 8.26 0.07 10.57
N ASP A 74 7.76 -0.79 11.45
CA ASP A 74 7.63 -2.23 11.21
C ASP A 74 6.67 -2.52 10.06
N ALA A 75 5.53 -1.80 10.00
CA ALA A 75 4.58 -1.93 8.90
C ALA A 75 5.16 -1.49 7.54
N ILE A 76 6.28 -0.74 7.52
CA ILE A 76 7.03 -0.38 6.31
C ILE A 76 8.14 -1.41 6.05
N ASN A 77 8.95 -1.68 7.06
CA ASN A 77 10.22 -2.40 6.95
C ASN A 77 10.07 -3.92 6.93
N GLU A 78 9.04 -4.44 7.58
CA GLU A 78 8.79 -5.88 7.73
C GLU A 78 7.62 -6.39 6.87
N ALA A 79 7.00 -5.51 6.06
CA ALA A 79 5.91 -5.90 5.16
C ALA A 79 6.37 -6.98 4.14
N PRO A 80 5.47 -7.79 3.58
CA PRO A 80 5.81 -8.56 2.38
C PRO A 80 6.35 -7.65 1.26
N GLU A 81 7.16 -8.19 0.35
CA GLU A 81 7.70 -7.43 -0.78
C GLU A 81 6.55 -6.83 -1.63
N GLY A 82 6.59 -5.52 -1.86
CA GLY A 82 5.56 -4.79 -2.59
C GLY A 82 4.38 -4.30 -1.74
N ASP A 83 4.22 -4.78 -0.51
CA ASP A 83 3.15 -4.38 0.41
C ASP A 83 3.54 -3.23 1.36
N GLY A 84 4.83 -2.89 1.42
CA GLY A 84 5.40 -1.76 2.14
C GLY A 84 5.19 -0.42 1.41
N ILE A 85 6.27 0.34 1.20
CA ILE A 85 6.27 1.48 0.27
C ILE A 85 6.76 0.97 -1.08
N LEU A 86 5.87 0.99 -2.07
CA LEU A 86 6.16 0.49 -3.42
C LEU A 86 6.24 1.66 -4.40
N VAL A 87 7.33 1.70 -5.16
CA VAL A 87 7.59 2.76 -6.15
C VAL A 87 7.91 2.17 -7.52
N SER A 88 7.59 2.90 -8.58
CA SER A 88 8.10 2.60 -9.92
C SER A 88 9.57 3.00 -10.02
N ARG A 89 10.29 2.41 -10.97
CA ARG A 89 11.65 2.86 -11.35
C ARG A 89 11.73 4.35 -11.73
N GLY A 90 10.62 4.93 -12.19
CA GLY A 90 10.52 6.35 -12.53
C GLY A 90 10.24 7.27 -11.34
N GLY A 91 10.28 6.76 -10.10
CA GLY A 91 10.07 7.57 -8.89
C GLY A 91 8.61 7.83 -8.55
N LYS A 92 7.65 7.18 -9.20
CA LYS A 92 6.23 7.31 -8.85
C LYS A 92 5.82 6.31 -7.77
N ILE A 93 5.14 6.76 -6.71
CA ILE A 93 4.52 5.86 -5.72
C ILE A 93 3.43 5.02 -6.39
N LEU A 94 3.46 3.71 -6.16
CA LEU A 94 2.49 2.74 -6.67
C LEU A 94 1.67 2.11 -5.54
N GLY A 95 2.23 2.02 -4.33
CA GLY A 95 1.60 1.42 -3.15
C GLY A 95 2.16 2.02 -1.85
N GLY A 96 1.46 1.80 -0.74
CA GLY A 96 1.89 2.30 0.58
C GLY A 96 1.63 3.79 0.82
N HIS A 97 0.78 4.45 0.02
CA HIS A 97 0.47 5.89 0.11
C HIS A 97 0.12 6.37 1.54
N HIS A 98 -0.59 5.56 2.32
CA HIS A 98 -0.93 5.92 3.71
C HIS A 98 0.28 5.89 4.65
N ARG A 99 1.12 4.86 4.54
CA ARG A 99 2.36 4.78 5.33
C ARG A 99 3.31 5.91 4.96
N TRP A 100 3.35 6.27 3.68
CA TRP A 100 4.08 7.43 3.18
C TRP A 100 3.59 8.74 3.81
N ASP A 101 2.29 9.02 3.72
CA ASP A 101 1.68 10.25 4.27
C ASP A 101 1.92 10.36 5.78
N GLU A 102 1.69 9.26 6.50
CA GLU A 102 1.86 9.21 7.95
C GLU A 102 3.32 9.35 8.38
N LEU A 103 4.25 8.72 7.64
CA LEU A 103 5.69 8.86 7.87
C LEU A 103 6.15 10.31 7.67
N LEU A 104 5.72 10.96 6.57
CA LEU A 104 6.04 12.37 6.34
C LEU A 104 5.46 13.28 7.43
N THR A 105 4.24 12.98 7.90
CA THR A 105 3.59 13.71 8.99
C THR A 105 4.41 13.59 10.29
N ARG A 106 4.83 12.37 10.64
CA ARG A 106 5.62 12.12 11.85
C ARG A 106 7.04 12.69 11.79
N ILE A 107 7.64 12.77 10.60
CA ILE A 107 8.91 13.50 10.40
C ILE A 107 8.68 15.00 10.63
N ALA A 108 7.63 15.58 10.06
CA ALA A 108 7.30 17.00 10.22
C ALA A 108 7.01 17.36 11.70
N ASP A 109 6.37 16.47 12.44
CA ASP A 109 6.07 16.63 13.87
C ASP A 109 7.27 16.28 14.78
N GLY A 110 8.39 15.82 14.21
CA GLY A 110 9.61 15.48 14.94
C GLY A 110 9.55 14.18 15.74
N ARG A 111 8.56 13.32 15.45
CA ARG A 111 8.42 11.99 16.07
C ARG A 111 9.34 10.94 15.48
N ILE A 112 9.64 11.06 14.18
CA ILE A 112 10.57 10.18 13.47
C ILE A 112 11.75 11.00 12.97
N ASP A 113 12.97 10.54 13.24
CA ASP A 113 14.19 11.18 12.71
C ASP A 113 14.20 11.03 11.18
N PRO A 114 14.38 12.10 10.39
CA PRO A 114 14.47 12.02 8.93
C PRO A 114 15.60 11.10 8.44
N ASN A 115 16.59 10.81 9.27
CA ASN A 115 17.68 9.89 8.98
C ASN A 115 17.33 8.41 9.26
N THR A 116 16.14 8.13 9.79
CA THR A 116 15.64 6.76 9.98
C THR A 116 15.66 6.03 8.64
N GLU A 117 16.28 4.86 8.61
CA GLU A 117 16.29 4.02 7.42
C GLU A 117 14.95 3.29 7.27
N ILE A 118 14.39 3.36 6.07
CA ILE A 118 13.16 2.70 5.69
C ILE A 118 13.34 1.88 4.43
N ARG A 119 12.55 0.81 4.34
CA ARG A 119 12.54 -0.07 3.18
C ARG A 119 11.69 0.49 2.06
N ILE A 120 12.25 0.57 0.87
CA ILE A 120 11.57 0.91 -0.38
C ILE A 120 11.66 -0.28 -1.32
N ASP A 121 10.50 -0.72 -1.81
CA ASP A 121 10.39 -1.73 -2.85
C ASP A 121 10.21 -1.02 -4.19
N VAL A 122 11.07 -1.34 -5.17
CA VAL A 122 11.05 -0.76 -6.52
C VAL A 122 10.54 -1.79 -7.51
N LEU A 123 9.41 -1.51 -8.16
CA LEU A 123 8.86 -2.38 -9.20
C LEU A 123 9.77 -2.39 -10.44
N ASN A 124 10.42 -3.54 -10.69
CA ASN A 124 11.03 -3.82 -11.98
C ASN A 124 9.96 -4.38 -12.92
N GLY A 125 9.67 -3.64 -14.00
CA GLY A 125 8.81 -4.14 -15.07
C GLY A 125 9.43 -5.40 -15.68
N GLY A 126 8.65 -6.48 -15.74
CA GLY A 126 8.98 -7.69 -16.50
C GLY A 126 8.85 -7.49 -18.01
#